data_AF-A0A7C4VJA7-F1
#
_entry.id   AF-A0A7C4VJA7-F1
#
_cell.length_a   1.000
_cell.length_b   1.000
_cell.length_c   1.000
_cell.angle_alpha   90.00
_cell.angle_beta   90.00
_cell.angle_gamma   90.00
#
_symmetry.space_group_name_H-M   'P 1'
#
loop_
_entity.id
_entity.type
_entity.pdbx_description
1 polymer ?
#
loop_
_entity_poly.entity_id
_entity_poly.type
_entity_poly.pdbx_seq_one_letter_code
_entity_poly.pdbx_strand_id
1 'polypeptide(L)'
;MKTVVVDIDETLLKSRKICYYLRTLAKILIKLSFYFQKPNEKLIDRLNEYDNIIVLTARGENYRSFTEKQLKRCGVKYNRLIMCNYSDLILAWKRQNVAAISPNEWIDDLKDKYTDIEGI
;
A
#
# COMPACT_ATOMS: atom_id res chain seq x y z
N MET A 1 7.20 2.86 -25.00
CA MET A 1 7.37 2.77 -23.54
C MET A 1 6.04 3.01 -22.85
N LYS A 2 5.34 1.92 -22.49
CA LYS A 2 4.09 1.96 -21.72
C LYS A 2 4.41 1.78 -20.25
N THR A 3 4.12 2.79 -19.44
CA THR A 3 4.31 2.74 -17.98
C THR A 3 2.96 2.53 -17.28
N VAL A 4 2.94 1.71 -16.22
CA VAL A 4 1.78 1.53 -15.35
C VAL A 4 2.18 1.64 -13.89
N VAL A 5 1.32 2.27 -13.09
CA VAL A 5 1.38 2.25 -11.63
C VAL A 5 0.22 1.40 -11.13
N VAL A 6 0.49 0.45 -10.24
CA VAL A 6 -0.50 -0.51 -9.78
C VAL A 6 -0.43 -0.72 -8.28
N ASP A 7 -1.59 -0.71 -7.62
CA ASP A 7 -1.71 -1.00 -6.20
C ASP A 7 -1.70 -2.51 -5.89
N ILE A 8 -1.40 -2.89 -4.65
CA ILE A 8 -1.36 -4.30 -4.22
C ILE A 8 -2.70 -4.78 -3.65
N ASP A 9 -3.10 -4.21 -2.50
CA ASP A 9 -4.16 -4.77 -1.67
C ASP A 9 -5.54 -4.51 -2.30
N GLU A 10 -6.36 -5.55 -2.43
CA GLU A 10 -7.62 -5.52 -3.20
C GLU A 10 -7.46 -5.17 -4.69
N THR A 11 -6.24 -5.10 -5.22
CA THR A 11 -5.97 -4.81 -6.65
C THR A 11 -5.27 -6.00 -7.31
N LEU A 12 -3.95 -6.14 -7.08
CA LEU A 12 -3.19 -7.32 -7.51
C LEU A 12 -3.49 -8.55 -6.65
N LEU A 13 -3.74 -8.32 -5.36
CA LEU A 13 -3.94 -9.38 -4.36
C LEU A 13 -5.29 -9.18 -3.67
N LYS A 14 -6.25 -10.06 -3.97
CA LYS A 14 -7.62 -9.99 -3.43
C LYS A 14 -7.71 -10.71 -2.09
N SER A 15 -8.23 -10.04 -1.07
CA SER A 15 -8.52 -10.66 0.23
C SER A 15 -9.67 -11.65 0.14
N ARG A 16 -9.54 -12.75 0.88
CA ARG A 16 -10.62 -13.70 1.17
C ARG A 16 -11.30 -13.30 2.48
N LYS A 17 -12.47 -13.89 2.78
CA LYS A 17 -13.18 -13.70 4.07
C LYS A 17 -12.23 -13.83 5.27
N ILE A 18 -11.35 -14.83 5.27
CA ILE A 18 -10.37 -15.07 6.35
C ILE A 18 -9.41 -13.90 6.57
N CYS A 19 -9.02 -13.16 5.52
CA CYS A 19 -8.12 -12.03 5.66
C CYS A 19 -8.78 -10.91 6.48
N TYR A 20 -10.08 -10.67 6.28
CA TYR A 20 -10.84 -9.69 7.04
C TYR A 20 -10.93 -10.08 8.52
N TYR A 21 -11.26 -11.34 8.82
CA TYR A 21 -11.26 -11.84 10.20
C TYR A 21 -9.91 -11.66 10.89
N LEU A 22 -8.82 -12.01 10.21
CA LEU A 22 -7.46 -11.86 10.77
C LEU A 22 -7.10 -10.40 11.04
N ARG A 23 -7.50 -9.47 10.16
CA ARG A 23 -7.25 -8.03 10.35
C ARG A 23 -8.03 -7.47 11.54
N THR A 24 -9.24 -7.96 11.78
CA THR A 24 -10.10 -7.52 12.89
C THR A 24 -9.61 -8.04 14.25
N LEU A 25 -9.06 -9.26 14.30
CA LEU A 25 -8.71 -9.91 15.57
C LEU A 25 -7.48 -9.30 16.25
N ALA A 26 -6.42 -8.97 15.51
CA ALA A 26 -5.23 -8.33 16.08
C ALA A 26 -4.29 -7.75 15.02
N LYS A 27 -3.56 -6.69 15.39
CA LYS A 27 -2.49 -6.10 14.55
C LYS A 27 -1.39 -7.13 14.20
N ILE A 28 -1.08 -8.06 15.11
CA ILE A 28 -0.06 -9.09 14.87
C ILE A 28 -0.47 -10.06 13.74
N LEU A 29 -1.77 -10.24 13.51
CA LEU A 29 -2.32 -11.12 12.49
C LEU A 29 -2.42 -10.47 11.11
N ILE A 30 -2.05 -9.19 10.97
CA ILE A 30 -2.04 -8.48 9.69
C ILE A 30 -1.12 -9.17 8.67
N LYS A 31 0.09 -9.61 9.08
CA LYS A 31 1.00 -10.37 8.21
C LYS A 31 0.34 -11.63 7.67
N LEU A 32 -0.35 -12.34 8.55
CA LEU A 32 -1.05 -13.57 8.20
C LEU A 32 -2.23 -13.28 7.25
N SER A 33 -2.92 -12.16 7.43
CA SER A 33 -3.97 -11.72 6.51
C SER A 33 -3.45 -11.52 5.09
N PHE A 34 -2.25 -10.93 4.93
CA PHE A 34 -1.64 -10.77 3.62
C PHE A 34 -1.29 -12.13 3.01
N TYR A 35 -0.73 -13.05 3.80
CA TYR A 35 -0.33 -14.37 3.33
C TYR A 35 -1.45 -15.13 2.60
N PHE A 36 -2.69 -14.98 3.06
CA PHE A 36 -3.90 -15.64 2.52
C PHE A 36 -4.58 -14.91 1.35
N GLN A 37 -4.05 -13.77 0.89
CA GLN A 37 -4.59 -13.10 -0.29
C GLN A 37 -4.37 -13.95 -1.55
N LYS A 38 -5.34 -13.90 -2.47
CA LYS A 38 -5.28 -14.60 -3.75
C LYS A 38 -4.78 -13.64 -4.85
N PRO A 39 -3.87 -14.06 -5.74
CA PRO A 39 -3.50 -13.26 -6.90
C PRO A 39 -4.70 -13.02 -7.83
N ASN A 40 -4.76 -11.83 -8.41
CA ASN A 40 -5.66 -11.48 -9.51
C ASN A 40 -4.98 -11.82 -10.84
N GLU A 41 -5.03 -13.10 -11.24
CA GLU A 41 -4.32 -13.65 -12.40
C GLU A 41 -4.56 -12.82 -13.68
N LYS A 42 -5.82 -12.45 -13.97
CA LYS A 42 -6.15 -11.62 -15.14
C LYS A 42 -5.41 -10.28 -15.17
N LEU A 43 -5.27 -9.64 -14.01
CA LEU A 43 -4.55 -8.36 -13.93
C LEU A 43 -3.05 -8.57 -14.06
N ILE A 44 -2.51 -9.64 -13.45
CA ILE A 44 -1.09 -9.99 -13.54
C ILE A 44 -0.71 -10.29 -14.99
N ASP A 45 -1.53 -11.02 -15.72
CA ASP A 45 -1.28 -11.31 -17.14
C ASP A 45 -1.27 -10.03 -17.97
N ARG A 46 -2.23 -9.14 -17.74
CA ARG A 46 -2.32 -7.82 -18.40
C ARG A 46 -1.12 -6.92 -18.10
N LEU A 47 -0.47 -7.07 -16.94
CA LEU A 47 0.73 -6.29 -16.63
C LEU A 47 1.89 -6.58 -17.59
N ASN A 48 1.94 -7.77 -18.20
CA ASN A 48 2.99 -8.11 -19.17
C ASN A 48 2.92 -7.28 -20.47
N GLU A 49 1.83 -6.55 -20.71
CA GLU A 49 1.67 -5.64 -21.85
C GLU A 49 2.40 -4.29 -21.67
N TYR A 50 2.97 -4.05 -20.47
CA TYR A 50 3.64 -2.79 -20.11
C TYR A 50 5.15 -2.98 -20.01
N ASP A 51 5.89 -1.96 -20.46
CA ASP A 51 7.36 -1.98 -20.46
C ASP A 51 7.93 -1.63 -19.08
N ASN A 52 7.21 -0.80 -18.31
CA ASN A 52 7.64 -0.32 -17.01
C ASN A 52 6.49 -0.37 -16.00
N ILE A 53 6.63 -1.22 -14.97
CA ILE A 53 5.61 -1.49 -13.97
C ILE A 53 6.12 -0.99 -12.62
N ILE A 54 5.40 -0.04 -12.04
CA ILE A 54 5.65 0.49 -10.70
C ILE A 54 4.56 -0.04 -9.79
N VAL A 55 4.93 -0.82 -8.78
CA VAL A 55 4.02 -1.29 -7.75
C VAL A 55 4.01 -0.27 -6.62
N LEU A 56 2.82 0.15 -6.22
CA LEU A 56 2.56 1.06 -5.10
C LEU A 56 1.82 0.28 -4.00
N THR A 57 2.08 0.56 -2.74
CA THR A 57 1.29 -0.03 -1.64
C THR A 57 1.25 0.88 -0.44
N ALA A 58 0.11 0.85 0.28
CA ALA A 58 -0.08 1.53 1.56
C ALA A 58 0.59 0.81 2.76
N ARG A 59 1.23 -0.33 2.52
CA ARG A 59 1.91 -1.11 3.56
C ARG A 59 3.12 -0.33 4.07
N GLY A 60 3.36 -0.39 5.38
CA GLY A 60 4.55 0.17 6.00
C GLY A 60 5.84 -0.48 5.49
N GLU A 61 6.93 0.29 5.53
CA GLU A 61 8.27 -0.12 5.08
C GLU A 61 8.77 -1.40 5.79
N ASN A 62 8.36 -1.61 7.04
CA ASN A 62 8.62 -2.83 7.82
C ASN A 62 8.04 -4.12 7.20
N TYR A 63 7.18 -4.02 6.19
CA TYR A 63 6.66 -5.14 5.41
C TYR A 63 7.29 -5.31 4.03
N ARG A 64 8.31 -4.53 3.65
CA ARG A 64 8.92 -4.58 2.30
C ARG A 64 9.33 -6.00 1.91
N SER A 65 10.23 -6.62 2.68
CA SER A 65 10.74 -7.95 2.35
C SER A 65 9.63 -9.01 2.24
N PHE A 66 8.60 -8.90 3.09
CA PHE A 66 7.42 -9.78 3.01
C PHE A 66 6.64 -9.53 1.71
N THR A 67 6.40 -8.27 1.38
CA THR A 67 5.65 -7.85 0.19
C THR A 67 6.37 -8.27 -1.09
N GLU A 68 7.69 -8.10 -1.17
CA GLU A 68 8.51 -8.56 -2.31
C GLU A 68 8.43 -10.07 -2.49
N LYS A 69 8.55 -10.85 -1.41
CA LYS A 69 8.40 -12.31 -1.44
C LYS A 69 7.00 -12.72 -1.90
N GLN A 70 5.97 -12.02 -1.45
CA GLN A 70 4.58 -12.28 -1.84
C GLN A 70 4.36 -12.00 -3.33
N LEU A 71 4.81 -10.85 -3.83
CA LEU A 71 4.73 -10.48 -5.25
C LEU A 71 5.47 -11.49 -6.14
N LYS A 72 6.69 -11.88 -5.73
CA LYS A 72 7.47 -12.91 -6.42
C LYS A 72 6.74 -14.26 -6.48
N ARG A 73 6.16 -14.71 -5.34
CA ARG A 73 5.36 -15.93 -5.27
C ARG A 73 4.12 -15.88 -6.18
N CYS A 74 3.54 -14.70 -6.34
CA CYS A 74 2.39 -14.47 -7.22
C CYS A 74 2.77 -14.26 -8.70
N GLY A 75 4.05 -14.32 -9.05
CA GLY A 75 4.51 -14.13 -10.44
C GLY A 75 4.48 -12.68 -10.93
N VAL A 76 4.32 -11.70 -10.03
CA VAL A 76 4.32 -10.28 -10.41
C VAL A 76 5.74 -9.82 -10.71
N LYS A 77 6.00 -9.46 -11.97
CA LYS A 77 7.23 -8.79 -12.40
C LYS A 77 7.01 -7.28 -12.33
N TYR A 78 7.96 -6.55 -11.75
CA TYR A 78 7.89 -5.10 -11.64
C TYR A 78 9.29 -4.48 -11.64
N ASN A 79 9.38 -3.20 -12.01
CA ASN A 79 10.62 -2.45 -12.09
C ASN A 79 10.91 -1.71 -10.77
N ARG A 80 9.87 -1.23 -10.08
CA ARG A 80 9.99 -0.49 -8.82
C ARG A 80 8.86 -0.83 -7.86
N LEU A 81 9.19 -0.99 -6.58
CA LEU A 81 8.24 -1.12 -5.47
C LEU A 81 8.33 0.11 -4.57
N ILE A 82 7.25 0.89 -4.53
CA ILE A 82 7.10 2.06 -3.68
C ILE A 82 6.19 1.66 -2.51
N MET A 83 6.76 1.69 -1.31
CA MET A 83 6.03 1.54 -0.06
C MET A 83 5.67 2.95 0.40
N CYS A 84 4.38 3.26 0.45
CA CYS A 84 3.89 4.51 1.03
C CYS A 84 3.19 4.14 2.32
N ASN A 85 3.60 4.70 3.46
CA ASN A 85 2.80 4.52 4.65
C ASN A 85 1.41 5.15 4.39
N TYR A 86 0.33 4.48 4.79
CA TYR A 86 -1.03 5.01 4.60
C TYR A 86 -1.18 6.43 5.15
N SER A 87 -0.47 6.72 6.25
CA SER A 87 -0.27 8.04 6.81
C SER A 87 0.26 9.06 5.80
N ASP A 88 1.34 8.71 5.09
CA ASP A 88 2.00 9.60 4.15
C ASP A 88 1.13 9.86 2.92
N LEU A 89 0.37 8.86 2.48
CA LEU A 89 -0.59 9.02 1.38
C LEU A 89 -1.73 9.97 1.77
N ILE A 90 -2.29 9.79 2.97
CA ILE A 90 -3.30 10.71 3.54
C ILE A 90 -2.70 12.11 3.70
N LEU A 91 -1.48 12.23 4.20
CA LEU A 91 -0.82 13.52 4.41
C LEU A 91 -0.50 14.22 3.09
N ALA A 92 0.00 13.50 2.08
CA ALA A 92 0.23 14.06 0.75
C ALA A 92 -1.08 14.55 0.13
N TRP A 93 -2.16 13.76 0.24
CA TRP A 93 -3.49 14.16 -0.21
C TRP A 93 -4.02 15.36 0.58
N LYS A 94 -3.93 15.37 1.92
CA LYS A 94 -4.32 16.48 2.80
C LYS A 94 -3.54 17.75 2.44
N ARG A 95 -2.21 17.67 2.28
CA ARG A 95 -1.34 18.79 1.89
C ARG A 95 -1.75 19.36 0.53
N GLN A 96 -1.96 18.52 -0.48
CA GLN A 96 -2.38 18.97 -1.81
C GLN A 96 -3.76 19.64 -1.80
N ASN A 97 -4.74 19.04 -1.12
CA ASN A 97 -6.10 19.57 -1.10
C ASN A 97 -6.24 20.78 -0.19
N VAL A 98 -5.49 20.85 0.91
CA VAL A 98 -5.60 21.97 1.84
C VAL A 98 -4.71 23.15 1.47
N ALA A 99 -3.61 22.94 0.75
CA ALA A 99 -2.90 24.03 0.06
C ALA A 99 -3.84 24.81 -0.88
N ALA A 100 -4.85 24.14 -1.45
CA ALA A 100 -5.88 24.79 -2.26
C ALA A 100 -6.91 25.59 -1.44
N ILE A 101 -7.01 25.37 -0.13
CA ILE A 101 -8.08 25.92 0.74
C ILE A 101 -7.54 26.97 1.74
N SER A 102 -6.23 26.97 2.05
CA SER A 102 -5.55 27.94 2.93
C SER A 102 -6.27 28.22 4.27
N PRO A 103 -6.47 27.21 5.13
CA PRO A 103 -7.18 27.41 6.40
C PRO A 103 -6.32 28.11 7.45
N ASN A 104 -6.96 28.93 8.29
CA ASN A 104 -6.32 29.68 9.39
C ASN A 104 -5.96 28.81 10.59
N GLU A 105 -6.54 27.61 10.75
CA GLU A 105 -6.27 26.68 11.85
C GLU A 105 -6.45 25.22 11.39
N TRP A 106 -5.67 24.31 11.98
CA TRP A 106 -5.71 22.87 11.71
C TRP A 106 -5.90 22.06 12.99
N ILE A 107 -6.97 21.25 13.03
CA ILE A 107 -7.24 20.27 14.08
C ILE A 107 -7.23 18.88 13.41
N ASP A 108 -6.20 18.07 13.68
CA ASP A 108 -5.99 16.75 13.06
C ASP A 108 -5.86 15.68 14.15
N ASP A 109 -6.73 14.68 14.12
CA ASP A 109 -6.78 13.54 15.06
C ASP A 109 -5.61 12.56 14.85
N LEU A 110 -4.86 12.73 13.77
CA LEU A 110 -3.63 12.00 13.52
C LEU A 110 -2.38 12.76 13.99
N LYS A 111 -2.49 14.03 14.41
CA LYS A 111 -1.35 14.88 14.81
C LYS A 111 -0.47 14.23 15.89
N ASP A 112 -1.09 13.59 16.87
CA ASP A 112 -0.40 12.91 18.00
C ASP A 112 0.28 11.60 17.61
N LYS A 113 0.02 11.05 16.41
CA LYS A 113 0.72 9.86 15.89
C LYS A 113 1.97 10.21 15.08
N TYR A 114 2.24 11.50 14.85
CA TYR A 114 3.33 11.97 13.99
C TYR A 114 4.48 12.62 14.76
N THR A 115 4.26 13.04 16.01
CA THR A 115 5.31 13.59 16.89
C THR A 115 6.41 12.59 17.25
N ASP A 116 6.18 11.29 17.05
CA ASP A 116 7.19 10.24 17.25
C ASP A 116 8.05 9.95 16.00
N ILE A 117 7.78 10.59 14.86
CA ILE A 117 8.53 10.39 13.60
C ILE A 117 9.54 11.53 13.35
N GLU A 118 9.38 12.69 13.99
CA GLU A 118 10.36 13.77 13.96
C GLU A 118 11.24 13.74 15.22
N GLY A 119 12.08 12.70 15.30
CA GLY A 119 13.22 12.64 16.21
C GLY A 119 14.51 12.55 15.40
N ILE A 120 14.91 13.65 14.75
CA ILE A 120 16.12 13.80 13.90
C ILE A 120 16.06 13.03 12.57
#